data_AF-A0A813LC70-F1
#
_entry.id   AF-A0A813LC70-F1
#
_cell.length_a   1.000
_cell.length_b   1.000
_cell.length_c   1.000
_cell.angle_alpha   90.00
_cell.angle_beta   90.00
_cell.angle_gamma   90.00
#
_symmetry.space_group_name_H-M   'P 1'
#
loop_
_entity.id
_entity.type
_entity.pdbx_description
1 polymer ?
#
loop_
_entity_poly.entity_id
_entity_poly.type
_entity_poly.pdbx_seq_one_letter_code
_entity_poly.pdbx_strand_id
1 'polypeptide(L)'
;VCSSSCGQGQRTRSRDVLHENRHGGLPCNNALVETAGCVQKTCDVCAPVDCNWGDWEMWSACDKCGGQRKRYRHIEVQPECGGKACTPQMAEEMGNCTRQCHSETYCAWEDWQNWEACSVTCGDLGRKSRVRYLKAYDQPHAIAAAALETSAGGLVNIEAKFEELKQRAQGVEVRRVGELGTAFLLGTLSFAGLLAMGKRLSRGLEAPIWGFSRHRYEAAPTNEYPLRAG
;
A
#
# COMPACT_ATOMS: atom_id res chain seq x y z
N VAL A 1 -19.58 -39.00 -17.80
CA VAL A 1 -19.43 -40.48 -17.75
C VAL A 1 -20.32 -41.00 -16.62
N CYS A 2 -20.75 -42.27 -16.64
CA CYS A 2 -21.53 -42.86 -15.54
C CYS A 2 -20.56 -43.41 -14.47
N SER A 3 -20.88 -43.28 -13.19
CA SER A 3 -20.02 -43.71 -12.07
C SER A 3 -19.93 -45.22 -11.92
N SER A 4 -20.98 -45.95 -12.29
CA SER A 4 -20.99 -47.41 -12.33
C SER A 4 -20.84 -47.94 -13.76
N SER A 5 -20.27 -49.15 -13.88
CA SER A 5 -20.16 -49.93 -15.11
C SER A 5 -21.37 -50.85 -15.36
N CYS A 6 -22.18 -51.13 -14.33
CA CYS A 6 -23.42 -51.92 -14.41
C CYS A 6 -24.52 -51.35 -13.49
N GLY A 7 -25.77 -51.75 -13.71
CA GLY A 7 -26.93 -51.36 -12.91
C GLY A 7 -27.24 -49.87 -12.98
N GLN A 8 -27.62 -49.29 -11.84
CA GLN A 8 -27.78 -47.84 -11.68
C GLN A 8 -26.43 -47.22 -11.30
N GLY A 9 -26.16 -46.03 -11.83
CA GLY A 9 -25.03 -45.19 -11.45
C GLY A 9 -25.41 -43.72 -11.59
N GLN A 10 -24.43 -42.81 -11.51
CA GLN A 10 -24.66 -41.38 -11.61
C GLN A 10 -23.67 -40.67 -12.53
N ARG A 11 -24.09 -39.52 -13.05
CA ARG A 11 -23.27 -38.62 -13.84
C ARG A 11 -23.44 -37.21 -13.29
N THR A 12 -22.32 -36.52 -13.15
CA THR A 12 -22.26 -35.11 -12.76
C THR A 12 -21.90 -34.26 -13.96
N ARG A 13 -22.49 -33.06 -14.05
CA ARG A 13 -22.08 -32.00 -14.97
C ARG A 13 -21.85 -30.71 -14.19
N SER A 14 -20.88 -29.92 -14.63
CA SER A 14 -20.59 -28.59 -14.10
C SER A 14 -20.79 -27.51 -15.16
N ARG A 15 -20.93 -26.27 -14.70
CA ARG A 15 -20.77 -25.04 -15.47
C ARG A 15 -20.04 -24.01 -14.60
N ASP A 16 -19.34 -23.10 -15.25
CA ASP A 16 -18.62 -22.03 -14.57
C ASP A 16 -19.39 -20.70 -14.64
N VAL A 17 -19.17 -19.84 -13.64
CA VAL A 17 -19.61 -18.44 -13.73
C VAL A 17 -18.61 -17.68 -14.58
N LEU A 18 -19.05 -17.20 -15.74
CA LEU A 18 -18.22 -16.35 -16.61
C LEU A 18 -17.98 -14.98 -15.97
N HIS A 19 -19.01 -14.40 -15.34
CA HIS A 19 -18.98 -13.07 -14.75
C HIS A 19 -19.66 -13.08 -13.38
N GLU A 20 -18.86 -12.93 -12.32
CA GLU A 20 -19.35 -12.83 -10.95
C GLU A 20 -20.14 -11.54 -10.71
N ASN A 21 -21.00 -11.57 -9.69
CA ASN A 21 -21.70 -10.38 -9.20
C ASN A 21 -20.73 -9.21 -8.90
N ARG A 22 -21.23 -7.99 -9.04
CA ARG A 22 -20.48 -6.75 -8.72
C ARG A 22 -21.36 -5.81 -7.90
N HIS A 23 -20.72 -4.94 -7.12
CA HIS A 23 -21.37 -3.86 -6.37
C HIS A 23 -22.55 -4.30 -5.48
N GLY A 24 -22.46 -5.47 -4.83
CA GLY A 24 -23.54 -6.02 -3.99
C GLY A 24 -24.74 -6.58 -4.75
N GLY A 25 -24.63 -6.77 -6.08
CA GLY A 25 -25.65 -7.46 -6.87
C GLY A 25 -25.88 -8.91 -6.41
N LEU A 26 -27.05 -9.47 -6.73
CA LEU A 26 -27.42 -10.83 -6.31
C LEU A 26 -26.43 -11.90 -6.83
N PRO A 27 -26.19 -12.97 -6.05
CA PRO A 27 -25.38 -14.11 -6.48
C PRO A 27 -26.02 -14.83 -7.68
N CYS A 28 -25.23 -15.61 -8.41
CA CYS A 28 -25.78 -16.52 -9.42
C CYS A 28 -26.69 -17.56 -8.75
N ASN A 29 -27.98 -17.50 -9.03
CA ASN A 29 -29.03 -18.22 -8.30
C ASN A 29 -29.26 -19.68 -8.74
N ASN A 30 -28.31 -20.29 -9.45
CA ASN A 30 -28.48 -21.63 -10.02
C ASN A 30 -27.26 -22.52 -9.75
N ALA A 31 -27.51 -23.83 -9.59
CA ALA A 31 -26.47 -24.85 -9.39
C ALA A 31 -25.33 -24.72 -10.40
N LEU A 32 -24.08 -24.66 -9.94
CA LEU A 32 -22.93 -24.86 -10.82
C LEU A 32 -22.71 -26.34 -11.11
N VAL A 33 -22.97 -27.21 -10.12
CA VAL A 33 -22.78 -28.65 -10.23
C VAL A 33 -24.11 -29.37 -9.99
N GLU A 34 -24.50 -30.18 -10.97
CA GLU A 34 -25.73 -30.98 -10.97
C GLU A 34 -25.38 -32.46 -11.17
N THR A 35 -25.97 -33.32 -10.34
CA THR A 35 -25.82 -34.77 -10.46
C THR A 35 -27.16 -35.42 -10.80
N ALA A 36 -27.14 -36.37 -11.73
CA ALA A 36 -28.31 -37.11 -12.18
C ALA A 36 -27.98 -38.60 -12.38
N GLY A 37 -28.99 -39.47 -12.28
CA GLY A 37 -28.85 -40.90 -12.53
C GLY A 37 -28.46 -41.25 -13.98
N CYS A 38 -27.86 -42.43 -14.14
CA CYS A 38 -27.62 -43.09 -15.42
C CYS A 38 -27.76 -44.61 -15.26
N VAL A 39 -28.30 -45.28 -16.28
CA VAL A 39 -28.53 -46.72 -16.31
C VAL A 39 -27.48 -47.39 -17.19
N GLN A 40 -26.98 -48.54 -16.74
CA GLN A 40 -26.08 -49.44 -17.48
C GLN A 40 -26.69 -50.85 -17.58
N LYS A 41 -25.96 -51.78 -18.21
CA LYS A 41 -26.33 -53.21 -18.24
C LYS A 41 -26.53 -53.74 -16.82
N THR A 42 -27.48 -54.66 -16.59
CA THR A 42 -27.74 -55.27 -15.29
C THR A 42 -26.48 -55.85 -14.64
N CYS A 43 -26.35 -55.71 -13.32
CA CYS A 43 -25.31 -56.40 -12.54
C CYS A 43 -25.84 -57.77 -12.12
N ASP A 44 -25.03 -58.83 -12.25
CA ASP A 44 -25.54 -60.21 -12.08
C ASP A 44 -25.63 -60.68 -10.61
N VAL A 45 -24.85 -60.11 -9.67
CA VAL A 45 -24.92 -60.45 -8.23
C VAL A 45 -24.51 -59.26 -7.34
N CYS A 46 -25.48 -58.57 -6.73
CA CYS A 46 -25.26 -57.74 -5.52
C CYS A 46 -26.60 -57.19 -4.96
N ALA A 47 -26.60 -56.74 -3.70
CA ALA A 47 -27.77 -56.15 -3.05
C ALA A 47 -27.93 -54.67 -3.45
N PRO A 48 -29.16 -54.18 -3.72
CA PRO A 48 -29.38 -52.79 -4.12
C PRO A 48 -29.08 -51.83 -2.95
N VAL A 49 -28.29 -50.79 -3.22
CA VAL A 49 -28.01 -49.70 -2.29
C VAL A 49 -28.60 -48.41 -2.86
N ASP A 50 -29.52 -47.79 -2.12
CA ASP A 50 -30.11 -46.50 -2.49
C ASP A 50 -29.12 -45.37 -2.15
N CYS A 51 -29.05 -44.35 -3.00
CA CYS A 51 -28.12 -43.23 -2.84
C CYS A 51 -28.51 -42.29 -1.70
N ASN A 52 -27.52 -41.80 -0.95
CA ASN A 52 -27.68 -40.76 0.07
C ASN A 52 -26.79 -39.53 -0.21
N TRP A 53 -27.37 -38.33 -0.06
CA TRP A 53 -26.60 -37.09 -0.02
C TRP A 53 -25.99 -36.91 1.37
N GLY A 54 -24.72 -36.53 1.43
CA GLY A 54 -24.10 -36.07 2.68
C GLY A 54 -24.58 -34.66 3.06
N ASP A 55 -24.23 -34.25 4.27
CA ASP A 55 -24.48 -32.91 4.78
C ASP A 55 -23.75 -31.83 3.97
N TRP A 56 -24.26 -30.60 4.06
CA TRP A 56 -23.58 -29.43 3.51
C TRP A 56 -22.34 -29.07 4.33
N GLU A 57 -21.22 -28.93 3.65
CA GLU A 57 -20.01 -28.32 4.19
C GLU A 57 -20.26 -26.87 4.61
N MET A 58 -19.38 -26.36 5.48
CA MET A 58 -19.39 -24.96 5.87
C MET A 58 -19.18 -24.05 4.66
N TRP A 59 -19.85 -22.90 4.69
CA TRP A 59 -19.64 -21.86 3.67
C TRP A 59 -18.17 -21.44 3.60
N SER A 60 -17.67 -21.31 2.38
CA SER A 60 -16.34 -20.75 2.10
C SER A 60 -16.21 -19.34 2.68
N ALA A 61 -14.96 -18.89 2.82
CA ALA A 61 -14.68 -17.46 2.85
C ALA A 61 -15.28 -16.79 1.60
N CYS A 62 -15.65 -15.51 1.70
CA CYS A 62 -16.13 -14.77 0.54
C CYS A 62 -14.99 -14.50 -0.44
N ASP A 63 -15.29 -14.52 -1.74
CA ASP A 63 -14.37 -14.12 -2.82
C ASP A 63 -13.87 -12.68 -2.62
N LYS A 64 -14.80 -11.80 -2.24
CA LYS A 64 -14.60 -10.37 -2.01
C LYS A 64 -15.72 -9.83 -1.11
N CYS A 65 -15.56 -8.56 -0.75
CA CYS A 65 -16.46 -7.80 0.09
C CYS A 65 -17.78 -7.51 -0.64
N GLY A 66 -18.92 -7.86 -0.03
CA GLY A 66 -20.23 -7.84 -0.71
C GLY A 66 -20.30 -8.72 -1.97
N GLY A 67 -19.44 -9.74 -2.06
CA GLY A 67 -19.39 -10.69 -3.18
C GLY A 67 -20.23 -11.94 -2.92
N GLN A 68 -19.65 -13.10 -3.18
CA GLN A 68 -20.26 -14.41 -3.09
C GLN A 68 -19.41 -15.36 -2.24
N ARG A 69 -20.07 -16.42 -1.76
CA ARG A 69 -19.45 -17.55 -1.09
C ARG A 69 -20.11 -18.82 -1.58
N LYS A 70 -19.39 -19.94 -1.48
CA LYS A 70 -19.82 -21.25 -1.99
C LYS A 70 -19.89 -22.25 -0.86
N ARG A 71 -20.75 -23.25 -0.98
CA ARG A 71 -20.70 -24.46 -0.17
C ARG A 71 -20.92 -25.68 -1.03
N TYR A 72 -20.40 -26.80 -0.57
CA TYR A 72 -20.41 -28.08 -1.27
C TYR A 72 -21.07 -29.14 -0.41
N ARG A 73 -21.61 -30.16 -1.08
CA ARG A 73 -21.90 -31.46 -0.45
C ARG A 73 -21.59 -32.56 -1.43
N HIS A 74 -21.13 -33.67 -0.92
CA HIS A 74 -20.87 -34.86 -1.70
C HIS A 74 -22.00 -35.87 -1.53
N ILE A 75 -21.94 -36.92 -2.32
CA ILE A 75 -22.81 -38.10 -2.16
C ILE A 75 -22.08 -39.04 -1.21
N GLU A 76 -22.66 -39.23 -0.03
CA GLU A 76 -22.09 -40.07 1.03
C GLU A 76 -22.24 -41.56 0.68
N VAL A 77 -23.37 -41.94 0.09
CA VAL A 77 -23.64 -43.30 -0.37
C VAL A 77 -24.00 -43.26 -1.85
N GLN A 78 -23.19 -43.87 -2.70
CA GLN A 78 -23.49 -44.01 -4.13
C GLN A 78 -24.58 -45.07 -4.35
N PRO A 79 -25.39 -44.97 -5.43
CA PRO A 79 -26.32 -46.02 -5.76
C PRO A 79 -25.56 -47.21 -6.33
N GLU A 80 -25.88 -48.40 -5.85
CA GLU A 80 -25.29 -49.64 -6.36
C GLU A 80 -26.38 -50.64 -6.74
N CYS A 81 -26.07 -51.51 -7.69
CA CYS A 81 -26.80 -52.78 -7.89
C CYS A 81 -28.31 -52.65 -8.14
N GLY A 82 -28.72 -51.56 -8.80
CA GLY A 82 -30.11 -51.29 -9.12
C GLY A 82 -30.86 -50.47 -8.06
N GLY A 83 -30.21 -50.10 -6.96
CA GLY A 83 -30.73 -49.14 -5.99
C GLY A 83 -30.96 -47.75 -6.61
N LYS A 84 -31.80 -46.96 -5.96
CA LYS A 84 -32.27 -45.67 -6.47
C LYS A 84 -31.12 -44.67 -6.54
N ALA A 85 -30.89 -44.10 -7.72
CA ALA A 85 -30.04 -42.93 -7.87
C ALA A 85 -30.58 -41.76 -7.02
N CYS A 86 -29.68 -40.89 -6.55
CA CYS A 86 -30.07 -39.72 -5.78
C CYS A 86 -31.02 -38.85 -6.62
N THR A 87 -32.00 -38.25 -5.94
CA THR A 87 -32.84 -37.23 -6.59
C THR A 87 -31.94 -36.14 -7.18
N PRO A 88 -32.22 -35.65 -8.41
CA PRO A 88 -31.43 -34.58 -9.02
C PRO A 88 -31.47 -33.33 -8.14
N GLN A 89 -30.33 -32.99 -7.55
CA GLN A 89 -30.18 -31.85 -6.65
C GLN A 89 -28.80 -31.21 -6.84
N MET A 90 -28.62 -30.02 -6.26
CA MET A 90 -27.37 -29.26 -6.32
C MET A 90 -26.29 -29.91 -5.44
N ALA A 91 -25.09 -30.08 -5.99
CA ALA A 91 -23.89 -30.46 -5.22
C ALA A 91 -23.07 -29.23 -4.77
N GLU A 92 -23.27 -28.08 -5.42
CA GLU A 92 -22.69 -26.78 -5.09
C GLU A 92 -23.80 -25.73 -5.01
N GLU A 93 -23.76 -24.89 -3.98
CA GLU A 93 -24.68 -23.76 -3.77
C GLU A 93 -23.90 -22.45 -3.61
N MET A 94 -24.43 -21.37 -4.19
CA MET A 94 -23.93 -20.01 -4.01
C MET A 94 -24.76 -19.23 -3.01
N GLY A 95 -24.08 -18.51 -2.11
CA GLY A 95 -24.68 -17.63 -1.12
C GLY A 95 -24.16 -16.20 -1.26
N ASN A 96 -25.00 -15.24 -0.90
CA ASN A 96 -24.56 -13.84 -0.77
C ASN A 96 -23.53 -13.72 0.37
N CYS A 97 -22.55 -12.84 0.19
CA CYS A 97 -21.59 -12.49 1.22
C CYS A 97 -22.05 -11.23 1.99
N THR A 98 -22.27 -11.37 3.30
CA THR A 98 -22.60 -10.24 4.20
C THR A 98 -21.38 -9.48 4.71
N ARG A 99 -20.15 -9.88 4.33
CA ARG A 99 -18.91 -9.22 4.75
C ARG A 99 -18.83 -7.82 4.13
N GLN A 100 -19.05 -6.81 4.96
CA GLN A 100 -18.64 -5.44 4.66
C GLN A 100 -17.11 -5.34 4.75
N CYS A 101 -16.53 -4.51 3.90
CA CYS A 101 -15.14 -4.07 3.98
C CYS A 101 -15.08 -2.60 3.59
N HIS A 102 -13.92 -1.98 3.81
CA HIS A 102 -13.69 -0.54 3.67
C HIS A 102 -14.38 0.31 4.76
N SER A 103 -15.16 -0.31 5.66
CA SER A 103 -15.27 0.18 7.03
C SER A 103 -13.93 0.00 7.74
N GLU A 104 -13.52 0.98 8.54
CA GLU A 104 -12.34 0.86 9.38
C GLU A 104 -12.59 -0.21 10.45
N THR A 105 -11.90 -1.35 10.31
CA THR A 105 -12.01 -2.46 11.25
C THR A 105 -10.79 -2.47 12.16
N TYR A 106 -11.04 -2.38 13.45
CA TYR A 106 -10.03 -2.30 14.48
C TYR A 106 -9.82 -3.68 15.11
N CYS A 107 -8.61 -4.21 15.05
CA CYS A 107 -8.26 -5.47 15.69
C CYS A 107 -7.79 -5.21 17.12
N ALA A 108 -8.47 -5.78 18.11
CA ALA A 108 -8.02 -5.78 19.49
C ALA A 108 -7.93 -7.21 20.02
N TRP A 109 -6.97 -7.44 20.91
CA TRP A 109 -6.95 -8.65 21.71
C TRP A 109 -8.08 -8.58 22.73
N GLU A 110 -8.92 -9.62 22.77
CA GLU A 110 -9.79 -9.82 23.93
C GLU A 110 -8.95 -10.11 25.18
N ASP A 111 -9.59 -10.05 26.34
CA ASP A 111 -8.99 -10.47 27.60
C ASP A 111 -8.44 -11.90 27.50
N TRP A 112 -7.39 -12.15 28.27
CA TRP A 112 -6.90 -13.49 28.46
C TRP A 112 -7.99 -14.37 29.06
N GLN A 113 -8.29 -15.49 28.41
CA GLN A 113 -9.10 -16.51 29.07
C GLN A 113 -8.39 -17.02 30.32
N ASN A 114 -9.18 -17.67 31.18
CA ASN A 114 -8.67 -18.32 32.38
C ASN A 114 -7.53 -19.27 32.03
N TRP A 115 -6.57 -19.40 32.95
CA TRP A 115 -5.52 -20.40 32.83
C TRP A 115 -6.14 -21.79 32.74
N GLU A 116 -5.70 -22.55 31.75
CA GLU A 116 -6.01 -23.97 31.64
C GLU A 116 -5.42 -24.75 32.83
N ALA A 117 -5.84 -26.00 32.97
CA ALA A 117 -5.21 -26.93 33.91
C ALA A 117 -3.69 -27.02 33.66
N CYS A 118 -2.94 -27.37 34.70
CA CYS A 118 -1.51 -27.61 34.53
C CYS A 118 -1.29 -28.87 33.67
N SER A 119 -0.27 -28.87 32.82
CA SER A 119 0.05 -29.99 31.92
C SER A 119 0.39 -31.29 32.65
N VAL A 120 0.68 -31.22 33.96
CA VAL A 120 0.84 -32.35 34.87
C VAL A 120 0.11 -32.06 36.18
N THR A 121 -0.32 -33.10 36.88
CA THR A 121 -0.99 -32.99 38.19
C THR A 121 -0.03 -33.04 39.38
N CYS A 122 1.23 -33.41 39.16
CA CYS A 122 2.28 -33.47 40.19
C CYS A 122 3.68 -33.25 39.59
N GLY A 123 4.61 -32.76 40.42
CA GLY A 123 6.00 -32.46 40.03
C GLY A 123 6.18 -31.08 39.37
N ASP A 124 7.44 -30.64 39.30
CA ASP A 124 7.79 -29.23 39.04
C ASP A 124 7.92 -28.86 37.55
N LEU A 125 7.74 -29.83 36.64
CA LEU A 125 7.87 -29.64 35.18
C LEU A 125 6.57 -29.17 34.50
N GLY A 126 5.54 -28.86 35.29
CA GLY A 126 4.23 -28.45 34.78
C GLY A 126 4.23 -27.08 34.12
N ARG A 127 3.59 -26.99 32.95
CA ARG A 127 3.30 -25.73 32.27
C ARG A 127 1.80 -25.44 32.35
N LYS A 128 1.43 -24.18 32.53
CA LYS A 128 0.06 -23.70 32.27
C LYS A 128 0.02 -22.94 30.96
N SER A 129 -1.08 -23.12 30.24
CA SER A 129 -1.39 -22.41 29.01
C SER A 129 -2.62 -21.54 29.22
N ARG A 130 -2.75 -20.49 28.42
CA ARG A 130 -3.97 -19.70 28.27
C ARG A 130 -4.01 -19.11 26.89
N VAL A 131 -5.21 -18.89 26.37
CA VAL A 131 -5.44 -18.32 25.05
C VAL A 131 -6.11 -16.95 25.19
N ARG A 132 -5.84 -16.06 24.23
CA ARG A 132 -6.66 -14.89 23.97
C ARG A 132 -6.89 -14.80 22.47
N TYR A 133 -8.06 -14.35 22.07
CA TYR A 133 -8.44 -14.28 20.67
C TYR A 133 -8.25 -12.84 20.15
N LEU A 134 -7.86 -12.73 18.89
CA LEU A 134 -7.87 -11.46 18.18
C LEU A 134 -9.28 -11.25 17.62
N LYS A 135 -9.90 -10.12 17.95
CA LYS A 135 -11.26 -9.80 17.54
C LYS A 135 -11.31 -8.49 16.77
N ALA A 136 -12.16 -8.48 15.76
CA ALA A 136 -12.49 -7.32 14.96
C ALA A 136 -13.61 -6.51 15.63
N TYR A 137 -13.46 -5.19 15.64
CA TYR A 137 -14.42 -4.21 16.15
C TYR A 137 -14.62 -3.11 15.11
N ASP A 138 -15.83 -2.57 15.02
CA ASP A 138 -16.18 -1.49 14.08
C ASP A 138 -15.78 -0.08 14.59
N GLN A 139 -15.09 -0.01 15.74
CA GLN A 139 -14.63 1.21 16.40
C GLN A 139 -13.26 0.99 17.06
N PRO A 140 -12.42 2.04 17.23
CA PRO A 140 -11.16 1.92 17.95
C PRO A 140 -11.39 1.40 19.37
N HIS A 141 -10.76 0.27 19.71
CA HIS A 141 -10.80 -0.24 21.08
C HIS A 141 -10.17 0.79 22.03
N ALA A 142 -10.75 1.00 23.23
CA ALA A 142 -10.39 2.14 24.10
C ALA A 142 -8.88 2.29 24.41
N ILE A 143 -8.16 1.17 24.51
CA ILE A 143 -6.70 1.14 24.71
C ILE A 143 -5.94 1.67 23.48
N ALA A 144 -6.45 1.40 22.27
CA ALA A 144 -5.89 1.91 21.01
C ALA A 144 -6.19 3.41 20.81
N ALA A 145 -7.35 3.91 21.27
CA ALA A 145 -7.67 5.33 21.23
C ALA A 145 -6.66 6.17 22.03
N ALA A 146 -6.36 5.77 23.27
CA ALA A 146 -5.34 6.43 24.10
C ALA A 146 -3.91 6.34 23.50
N ALA A 147 -3.58 5.23 22.82
CA ALA A 147 -2.32 5.11 22.07
C ALA A 147 -2.27 6.04 20.85
N LEU A 148 -3.42 6.26 20.18
CA LEU A 148 -3.54 7.15 19.03
C LEU A 148 -3.37 8.63 19.45
N GLU A 149 -3.98 9.03 20.58
CA GLU A 149 -3.75 10.35 21.20
C GLU A 149 -2.26 10.58 21.52
N THR A 150 -1.58 9.55 22.04
CA THR A 150 -0.14 9.59 22.31
C THR A 150 0.67 9.78 21.00
N SER A 151 0.24 9.17 19.89
CA SER A 151 0.88 9.32 18.58
C SER A 151 0.67 10.71 17.96
N ALA A 152 -0.50 11.33 18.17
CA ALA A 152 -0.79 12.69 17.73
C ALA A 152 0.13 13.72 18.43
N GLY A 153 0.41 13.53 19.72
CA GLY A 153 1.41 14.32 20.45
C GLY A 153 2.83 14.22 19.86
N GLY A 154 3.17 13.07 19.26
CA GLY A 154 4.43 12.87 18.54
C GLY A 154 4.54 13.72 17.27
N LEU A 155 3.46 13.81 16.48
CA LEU A 155 3.41 14.64 15.27
C LEU A 155 3.52 16.14 15.59
N VAL A 156 2.83 16.61 16.64
CA VAL A 156 2.93 18.01 17.11
C VAL A 156 4.37 18.37 17.51
N ASN A 157 5.10 17.45 18.12
CA ASN A 157 6.51 17.64 18.51
C ASN A 157 7.44 17.73 17.28
N ILE A 158 7.17 16.96 16.23
CA ILE A 158 7.96 17.01 14.97
C ILE A 158 7.75 18.36 14.27
N GLU A 159 6.52 18.84 14.15
CA GLU A 159 6.20 20.11 13.48
C GLU A 159 6.82 21.31 14.23
N ALA A 160 6.68 21.36 15.56
CA ALA A 160 7.29 22.39 16.39
C ALA A 160 8.83 22.43 16.24
N LYS A 161 9.46 21.25 16.18
CA LYS A 161 10.91 21.11 16.00
C LYS A 161 11.38 21.44 14.58
N PHE A 162 10.55 21.20 13.57
CA PHE A 162 10.82 21.62 12.19
C PHE A 162 10.81 23.15 12.07
N GLU A 163 9.80 23.83 12.61
CA GLU A 163 9.76 25.30 12.63
C GLU A 163 10.90 25.90 13.48
N GLU A 164 11.29 25.27 14.60
CA GLU A 164 12.48 25.71 15.36
C GLU A 164 13.77 25.64 14.52
N LEU A 165 14.00 24.52 13.81
CA LEU A 165 15.17 24.35 12.94
C LEU A 165 15.15 25.35 11.77
N LYS A 166 13.98 25.62 11.21
CA LYS A 166 13.77 26.59 10.12
C LYS A 166 14.05 28.03 10.56
N GLN A 167 13.60 28.44 11.76
CA GLN A 167 13.96 29.74 12.34
C GLN A 167 15.47 29.86 12.59
N ARG A 168 16.11 28.81 13.12
CA ARG A 168 17.58 28.78 13.31
C ARG A 168 18.33 28.92 11.98
N ALA A 169 17.88 28.23 10.92
CA ALA A 169 18.47 28.32 9.59
C ALA A 169 18.36 29.74 9.00
N GLN A 170 17.16 30.34 9.03
CA GLN A 170 16.94 31.72 8.57
C GLN A 170 17.79 32.74 9.33
N GLY A 171 17.94 32.59 10.65
CA GLY A 171 18.78 33.47 11.46
C GLY A 171 20.28 33.41 11.09
N VAL A 172 20.78 32.25 10.66
CA VAL A 172 22.16 32.09 10.17
C VAL A 172 22.33 32.73 8.78
N GLU A 173 21.36 32.54 7.89
CA GLU A 173 21.38 33.11 6.54
C GLU A 173 21.35 34.64 6.55
N VAL A 174 20.44 35.24 7.33
CA VAL A 174 20.33 36.71 7.47
C VAL A 174 21.62 37.33 8.02
N ARG A 175 22.28 36.69 9.00
CA ARG A 175 23.57 37.17 9.53
C ARG A 175 24.66 37.18 8.45
N ARG A 176 24.81 36.06 7.73
CA ARG A 176 25.81 35.94 6.66
C ARG A 176 25.57 36.93 5.52
N VAL A 177 24.32 37.14 5.12
CA VAL A 177 23.96 38.13 4.08
C VAL A 177 24.17 39.56 4.56
N GLY A 178 23.88 39.86 5.84
CA GLY A 178 24.16 41.16 6.46
C GLY A 178 25.65 41.49 6.50
N GLU A 179 26.48 40.55 6.97
CA GLU A 179 27.95 40.69 6.99
C GLU A 179 28.52 40.92 5.58
N LEU A 180 28.11 40.10 4.59
CA LEU A 180 28.50 40.28 3.19
C LEU A 180 28.05 41.65 2.65
N GLY A 181 26.81 42.05 2.90
CA GLY A 181 26.28 43.35 2.46
C GLY A 181 27.06 44.54 3.03
N THR A 182 27.39 44.51 4.32
CA THR A 182 28.22 45.57 4.94
C THR A 182 29.64 45.60 4.34
N ALA A 183 30.25 44.44 4.07
CA ALA A 183 31.56 44.38 3.43
C ALA A 183 31.54 44.97 2.00
N PHE A 184 30.52 44.68 1.19
CA PHE A 184 30.38 45.28 -0.15
C PHE A 184 30.19 46.81 -0.09
N LEU A 185 29.39 47.31 0.86
CA LEU A 185 29.19 48.76 1.03
C LEU A 185 30.47 49.47 1.46
N LEU A 186 31.22 48.93 2.42
CA LEU A 186 32.48 49.51 2.86
C LEU A 186 33.57 49.44 1.76
N GLY A 187 33.64 48.32 1.03
CA GLY A 187 34.56 48.15 -0.09
C GLY A 187 34.30 49.12 -1.25
N THR A 188 33.02 49.32 -1.63
CA THR A 188 32.65 50.26 -2.71
C THR A 188 32.91 51.71 -2.33
N LEU A 189 32.66 52.12 -1.08
CA LEU A 189 33.01 53.44 -0.56
C LEU A 189 34.53 53.69 -0.57
N SER A 190 35.33 52.72 -0.13
CA SER A 190 36.80 52.80 -0.17
C SER A 190 37.32 52.94 -1.60
N PHE A 191 36.79 52.15 -2.54
CA PHE A 191 37.17 52.22 -3.95
C PHE A 191 36.79 53.57 -4.60
N ALA A 192 35.59 54.10 -4.29
CA ALA A 192 35.19 55.43 -4.75
C ALA A 192 36.09 56.54 -4.20
N GLY A 193 36.53 56.43 -2.94
CA GLY A 193 37.51 57.33 -2.31
C GLY A 193 38.86 57.31 -3.03
N LEU A 194 39.38 56.13 -3.36
CA LEU A 194 40.62 55.97 -4.13
C LEU A 194 40.51 56.56 -5.53
N LEU A 195 39.39 56.35 -6.24
CA LEU A 195 39.14 56.97 -7.54
C LEU A 195 39.04 58.50 -7.46
N ALA A 196 38.46 59.04 -6.39
CA ALA A 196 38.38 60.48 -6.16
C ALA A 196 39.75 61.11 -5.83
N MET A 197 40.59 60.43 -5.05
CA MET A 197 41.99 60.83 -4.81
C MET A 197 42.83 60.76 -6.09
N GLY A 198 42.72 59.68 -6.87
CA GLY A 198 43.39 59.56 -8.16
C GLY A 198 43.03 60.69 -9.13
N LYS A 199 41.73 61.03 -9.23
CA LYS A 199 41.24 62.17 -10.03
C LYS A 199 41.64 63.54 -9.49
N ARG A 200 42.01 63.68 -8.22
CA ARG A 200 42.61 64.91 -7.66
C ARG A 200 44.09 65.00 -7.99
N LEU A 201 44.84 63.91 -7.82
CA LEU A 201 46.25 63.83 -8.17
C LEU A 201 46.49 64.10 -9.68
N SER A 202 45.65 63.54 -10.55
CA SER A 202 45.73 63.77 -12.00
C SER A 202 45.35 65.20 -12.43
N ARG A 203 44.69 65.99 -11.58
CA ARG A 203 44.34 67.40 -11.84
C ARG A 203 45.36 68.39 -11.26
N GLY A 204 46.37 67.90 -10.53
CA GLY A 204 47.43 68.72 -9.93
C GLY A 204 48.69 68.84 -10.78
N LEU A 205 48.70 68.35 -12.02
CA LEU A 205 49.92 68.17 -12.84
C LEU A 205 49.84 68.78 -14.26
N GLU A 206 49.28 69.98 -14.39
CA GLU A 206 49.37 70.83 -15.59
C GLU A 206 49.64 72.28 -15.12
N ALA A 207 50.68 73.04 -15.52
CA ALA A 207 51.86 72.84 -16.40
C ALA A 207 53.03 73.73 -15.84
N PRO A 208 53.84 74.60 -16.53
CA PRO A 208 54.24 74.75 -17.95
C PRO A 208 55.74 75.16 -18.22
N ILE A 209 56.49 74.41 -19.06
CA ILE A 209 57.71 74.84 -19.86
C ILE A 209 58.99 75.11 -19.02
N TRP A 210 60.27 74.80 -19.35
CA TRP A 210 61.10 74.54 -20.57
C TRP A 210 62.00 73.30 -20.33
N GLY A 211 62.69 72.65 -21.27
CA GLY A 211 62.89 72.82 -22.72
C GLY A 211 64.35 72.44 -23.10
N PHE A 212 64.58 71.34 -23.83
CA PHE A 212 65.90 71.03 -24.44
C PHE A 212 65.77 70.23 -25.75
N SER A 213 66.84 70.27 -26.56
CA SER A 213 66.81 70.08 -28.02
C SER A 213 67.09 68.65 -28.52
N ARG A 214 66.40 68.28 -29.61
CA ARG A 214 66.73 67.29 -30.67
C ARG A 214 67.46 66.00 -30.29
N HIS A 215 66.90 64.88 -30.75
CA HIS A 215 67.56 64.11 -31.81
C HIS A 215 66.54 63.59 -32.85
N ARG A 216 67.00 63.48 -34.10
CA ARG A 216 66.22 63.13 -35.30
C ARG A 216 66.46 61.67 -35.66
N TYR A 217 65.40 60.89 -35.87
CA TYR A 217 65.42 59.68 -36.69
C TYR A 217 64.12 59.55 -37.50
N GLU A 218 64.25 59.06 -38.73
CA GLU A 218 63.21 59.01 -39.77
C GLU A 218 62.07 58.00 -39.53
N ALA A 219 61.00 58.19 -40.31
CA ALA A 219 59.74 57.44 -40.33
C ALA A 219 59.83 55.96 -40.80
N ALA A 220 58.79 55.19 -40.45
CA ALA A 220 58.14 54.16 -41.30
C ALA A 220 56.72 53.88 -40.75
N PRO A 221 55.76 53.29 -41.50
CA PRO A 221 54.42 53.88 -41.56
C PRO A 221 53.27 53.10 -40.91
N THR A 222 52.13 53.80 -40.89
CA THR A 222 50.76 53.38 -40.59
C THR A 222 50.33 52.03 -41.17
N ASN A 223 49.40 51.35 -40.48
CA ASN A 223 48.24 50.85 -41.20
C ASN A 223 46.97 50.94 -40.34
N GLU A 224 45.95 51.60 -40.89
CA GLU A 224 44.61 51.73 -40.31
C GLU A 224 43.74 50.55 -40.74
N TYR A 225 42.81 50.11 -39.89
CA TYR A 225 41.57 49.51 -40.37
C TYR A 225 40.39 50.05 -39.53
N PRO A 226 39.34 50.60 -40.17
CA PRO A 226 38.33 51.37 -39.46
C PRO A 226 37.20 50.49 -38.89
N LEU A 227 36.66 50.94 -37.75
CA LEU A 227 35.28 50.66 -37.38
C LEU A 227 34.34 51.28 -38.43
N ARG A 228 33.29 50.56 -38.83
CA ARG A 228 32.16 51.16 -39.53
C ARG A 228 30.86 50.84 -38.79
N ALA A 229 30.13 51.89 -38.47
CA ALA A 229 28.81 51.79 -37.87
C ALA A 229 27.77 51.29 -38.89
N GLY A 230 26.74 50.63 -38.36
CA GLY A 230 25.55 50.13 -39.03
C GLY A 230 24.60 49.61 -37.97
#